data_AF-A0A4Q2ACA2-F1
#
_entry.id   AF-A0A4Q2ACA2-F1
#
_cell.length_a   1.000
_cell.length_b   1.000
_cell.length_c   1.000
_cell.angle_alpha   90.00
_cell.angle_beta   90.00
_cell.angle_gamma   90.00
#
_symmetry.space_group_name_H-M   'P 1'
#
loop_
_entity.id
_entity.type
_entity.pdbx_description
1 polymer ?
#
loop_
_entity_poly.entity_id
_entity_poly.type
_entity_poly.pdbx_seq_one_letter_code
_entity_poly.pdbx_strand_id
1 'polypeptide(L)'
;MGGQDAGPVPMDGHDFALWEKRVDALMVLCGQKGLFTVDGLRRALEDMGEDAFESMSYYERWVAAVNQNLVEAGAYTLEELGERMQEIAARGGTYGEAQSDG
;
A
#
# COMPACT_ATOMS: atom_id res chain seq x y z
N MET A 1 15.20 -12.69 -4.24
CA MET A 1 14.56 -14.01 -4.43
C MET A 1 15.40 -15.11 -3.79
N GLY A 2 14.81 -16.27 -3.47
CA GLY A 2 15.50 -17.33 -2.71
C GLY A 2 16.66 -17.97 -3.49
N GLY A 3 17.87 -17.94 -2.92
CA GLY A 3 19.07 -18.59 -3.49
C GLY A 3 19.81 -17.79 -4.57
N GLN A 4 19.45 -16.53 -4.80
CA GLN A 4 20.12 -15.64 -5.75
C GLN A 4 21.17 -14.76 -5.05
N ASP A 5 22.21 -14.37 -5.80
CA ASP A 5 23.20 -13.38 -5.35
C ASP A 5 22.54 -12.00 -5.22
N ALA A 6 22.63 -11.38 -4.04
CA ALA A 6 21.93 -10.12 -3.72
C ALA A 6 22.85 -8.96 -3.33
N GLY A 7 24.18 -9.16 -3.37
CA GLY A 7 25.15 -8.16 -2.92
C GLY A 7 25.07 -7.86 -1.40
N PRO A 8 25.81 -6.85 -0.93
CA PRO A 8 25.78 -6.42 0.47
C PRO A 8 24.42 -5.82 0.85
N VAL A 9 23.95 -6.13 2.07
CA VAL A 9 22.70 -5.58 2.61
C VAL A 9 22.97 -4.18 3.22
N PRO A 10 22.22 -3.14 2.82
CA PRO A 10 22.26 -1.85 3.51
C PRO A 10 21.79 -2.00 4.96
N MET A 11 22.52 -1.38 5.90
CA MET A 11 22.27 -1.48 7.35
C MET A 11 21.84 -0.15 7.96
N ASP A 12 21.67 0.89 7.14
CA ASP A 12 21.11 2.16 7.56
C ASP A 12 19.64 2.00 7.96
N GLY A 13 19.21 2.84 8.90
CA GLY A 13 17.81 2.89 9.29
C GLY A 13 16.96 3.57 8.21
N HIS A 14 15.71 3.16 8.09
CA HIS A 14 14.72 3.81 7.22
C HIS A 14 14.00 4.93 7.97
N ASP A 15 14.04 6.16 7.45
CA ASP A 15 13.22 7.26 7.97
C ASP A 15 11.83 7.22 7.33
N PHE A 16 10.87 6.68 8.06
CA PHE A 16 9.52 6.44 7.54
C PHE A 16 8.77 7.75 7.32
N ALA A 17 8.31 7.95 6.09
CA ALA A 17 7.37 9.00 5.75
C ALA A 17 6.01 8.76 6.46
N LEU A 18 5.24 9.83 6.66
CA LEU A 18 3.96 9.74 7.36
C LEU A 18 2.97 8.80 6.64
N TRP A 19 2.98 8.77 5.31
CA TRP A 19 2.08 7.91 4.54
C TRP A 19 2.43 6.43 4.72
N GLU A 20 3.71 6.07 4.84
CA GLU A 20 4.16 4.69 5.10
C GLU A 20 3.62 4.19 6.45
N LYS A 21 3.70 5.04 7.48
CA LYS A 21 3.12 4.74 8.81
C LYS A 21 1.61 4.55 8.75
N ARG A 22 0.91 5.28 7.85
CA ARG A 22 -0.53 5.12 7.65
C ARG A 22 -0.87 3.83 6.90
N VAL A 23 -0.05 3.42 5.94
CA VAL A 23 -0.21 2.11 5.26
C VAL A 23 -0.05 0.97 6.26
N ASP A 24 0.95 1.04 7.15
CA ASP A 24 1.11 0.07 8.23
C ASP A 24 -0.13 0.00 9.14
N ALA A 25 -0.63 1.17 9.56
CA ALA A 25 -1.86 1.25 10.37
C ALA A 25 -3.08 0.68 9.64
N LEU A 26 -3.24 0.94 8.34
CA LEU A 26 -4.32 0.37 7.53
C LEU A 26 -4.23 -1.15 7.46
N MET A 27 -3.04 -1.70 7.27
CA MET A 27 -2.82 -3.14 7.27
C MET A 27 -3.33 -3.78 8.57
N VAL A 28 -2.92 -3.21 9.72
CA VAL A 28 -3.33 -3.70 11.04
C VAL A 28 -4.84 -3.58 11.25
N LEU A 29 -5.43 -2.41 10.97
CA LEU A 29 -6.85 -2.14 11.22
C LEU A 29 -7.76 -2.98 10.33
N CYS A 30 -7.44 -3.12 9.05
CA CYS A 30 -8.24 -3.91 8.12
C CYS A 30 -8.14 -5.41 8.41
N GLY A 31 -6.95 -5.90 8.80
CA GLY A 31 -6.77 -7.27 9.27
C GLY A 31 -7.57 -7.56 10.54
N GLN A 32 -7.54 -6.67 11.53
CA GLN A 32 -8.33 -6.79 12.76
C GLN A 32 -9.85 -6.79 12.51
N LYS A 33 -10.29 -6.04 11.49
CA LYS A 33 -11.70 -6.01 11.06
C LYS A 33 -12.11 -7.23 10.24
N GLY A 34 -11.19 -8.14 9.92
CA GLY A 34 -11.47 -9.33 9.13
C GLY A 34 -11.74 -9.04 7.65
N LEU A 35 -11.29 -7.88 7.14
CA LEU A 35 -11.45 -7.53 5.72
C LEU A 35 -10.49 -8.34 4.83
N PHE A 36 -9.39 -8.83 5.39
CA PHE A 36 -8.50 -9.80 4.77
C PHE A 36 -7.70 -10.56 5.84
N THR A 37 -7.04 -11.63 5.42
CA THR A 37 -6.09 -12.39 6.25
C THR A 37 -4.64 -12.06 5.86
N VAL A 38 -3.68 -12.46 6.70
CA VAL A 38 -2.25 -12.39 6.36
C VAL A 38 -1.96 -13.15 5.06
N ASP A 39 -2.60 -14.30 4.85
CA ASP A 39 -2.46 -15.08 3.62
C ASP A 39 -3.03 -14.35 2.40
N GLY A 40 -4.16 -13.64 2.56
CA GLY A 40 -4.73 -12.79 1.51
C GLY A 40 -3.81 -11.63 1.13
N LEU A 41 -3.15 -11.02 2.11
CA LEU A 41 -2.14 -9.98 1.85
C LEU A 41 -0.92 -10.55 1.11
N ARG A 42 -0.41 -11.72 1.55
CA ARG A 42 0.72 -12.42 0.91
C ARG A 42 0.42 -12.77 -0.54
N ARG A 43 -0.75 -13.37 -0.79
CA ARG A 43 -1.24 -13.69 -2.14
C ARG A 43 -1.21 -12.46 -3.03
N ALA A 44 -1.84 -11.36 -2.60
CA ALA A 44 -1.89 -10.14 -3.39
C ALA A 44 -0.50 -9.54 -3.69
N LEU A 45 0.47 -9.66 -2.77
CA LEU A 45 1.86 -9.23 -3.00
C LEU A 45 2.59 -10.13 -3.99
N GLU A 46 2.43 -11.45 -3.88
CA GLU A 46 3.07 -12.43 -4.74
C GLU A 46 2.51 -12.40 -6.18
N ASP A 47 1.22 -12.08 -6.32
CA ASP A 47 0.54 -11.93 -7.62
C ASP A 47 1.04 -10.73 -8.44
N MET A 48 1.79 -9.78 -7.84
CA MET A 48 2.30 -8.58 -8.53
C MET A 48 3.43 -8.88 -9.54
N GLY A 49 4.07 -10.05 -9.42
CA GLY A 49 5.21 -10.43 -10.24
C GLY A 49 6.51 -9.71 -9.86
N GLU A 50 7.62 -10.14 -10.48
CA GLU A 50 8.98 -9.72 -10.11
C GLU A 50 9.23 -8.22 -10.32
N ASP A 51 8.74 -7.64 -11.41
CA ASP A 51 8.91 -6.22 -11.75
C ASP A 51 8.45 -5.28 -10.63
N ALA A 52 7.39 -5.63 -9.91
CA ALA A 52 6.90 -4.84 -8.78
C ALA A 52 7.90 -4.81 -7.61
N PHE A 53 8.65 -5.90 -7.39
CA PHE A 53 9.66 -5.97 -6.33
C PHE A 53 10.92 -5.17 -6.66
N GLU A 54 11.18 -4.92 -7.94
CA GLU A 54 12.31 -4.11 -8.41
C GLU A 54 11.96 -2.62 -8.52
N SER A 55 10.73 -2.30 -8.93
CA SER A 55 10.33 -0.92 -9.27
C SER A 55 9.57 -0.20 -8.17
N MET A 56 8.94 -0.92 -7.24
CA MET A 56 8.15 -0.34 -6.17
C MET A 56 8.84 -0.48 -4.81
N SER A 57 8.73 0.59 -4.01
CA SER A 57 9.11 0.55 -2.61
C SER A 57 8.25 -0.45 -1.82
N TYR A 58 8.73 -0.79 -0.62
CA TYR A 58 8.05 -1.74 0.27
C TYR A 58 6.60 -1.34 0.56
N TYR A 59 6.37 -0.08 0.93
CA TYR A 59 5.04 0.41 1.29
C TYR A 59 4.13 0.67 0.09
N GLU A 60 4.68 0.92 -1.11
CA GLU A 60 3.88 0.97 -2.34
C GLU A 60 3.28 -0.40 -2.66
N ARG A 61 4.06 -1.48 -2.51
CA ARG A 61 3.53 -2.84 -2.68
C ARG A 61 2.47 -3.15 -1.63
N TRP A 62 2.68 -2.75 -0.38
CA TRP A 62 1.71 -2.97 0.69
C TRP A 62 0.40 -2.24 0.46
N VAL A 63 0.42 -0.95 0.09
CA VAL A 63 -0.83 -0.22 -0.15
C VAL A 63 -1.60 -0.78 -1.34
N ALA A 64 -0.91 -1.23 -2.39
CA ALA A 64 -1.54 -1.89 -3.53
C ALA A 64 -2.19 -3.22 -3.13
N ALA A 65 -1.51 -4.03 -2.30
CA ALA A 65 -2.05 -5.30 -1.81
C ALA A 65 -3.24 -5.12 -0.86
N VAL A 66 -3.19 -4.10 0.02
CA VAL A 66 -4.31 -3.72 0.88
C VAL A 66 -5.50 -3.27 0.04
N ASN A 67 -5.28 -2.41 -0.97
CA ASN A 67 -6.33 -1.96 -1.89
C ASN A 67 -7.00 -3.13 -2.61
N GLN A 68 -6.22 -4.06 -3.17
CA GLN A 68 -6.74 -5.24 -3.86
C GLN A 68 -7.65 -6.06 -2.95
N ASN A 69 -7.21 -6.33 -1.72
CA ASN A 69 -8.01 -7.09 -0.76
C ASN A 69 -9.30 -6.36 -0.33
N LEU A 70 -9.25 -5.03 -0.15
CA LEU A 70 -10.42 -4.25 0.23
C LEU A 70 -11.48 -4.20 -0.89
N VAL A 71 -11.04 -4.13 -2.14
CA VAL A 71 -11.93 -4.22 -3.30
C VAL A 71 -12.56 -5.61 -3.41
N GLU A 72 -11.77 -6.68 -3.27
CA GLU A 72 -12.27 -8.06 -3.28
C GLU A 72 -13.25 -8.37 -2.14
N ALA A 73 -13.02 -7.78 -0.97
CA ALA A 73 -13.92 -7.86 0.19
C ALA A 73 -15.21 -7.02 0.03
N GLY A 74 -15.31 -6.20 -1.02
CA GLY A 74 -16.45 -5.33 -1.26
C GLY A 74 -16.53 -4.14 -0.29
N ALA A 75 -15.40 -3.72 0.29
CA ALA A 75 -15.35 -2.56 1.19
C ALA A 75 -15.59 -1.24 0.43
N TYR A 76 -15.17 -1.20 -0.84
CA TYR A 76 -15.47 -0.18 -1.83
C TYR A 76 -15.20 -0.74 -3.23
N THR A 77 -15.69 -0.03 -4.24
CA THR A 77 -15.48 -0.33 -5.67
C THR A 77 -14.31 0.46 -6.24
N LEU A 78 -13.81 0.04 -7.41
CA LEU A 78 -12.79 0.80 -8.14
C LEU A 78 -13.29 2.17 -8.60
N GLU A 79 -14.59 2.30 -8.84
CA GLU A 79 -15.22 3.57 -9.21
C GLU A 79 -15.18 4.56 -8.04
N GLU A 80 -15.64 4.15 -6.86
CA GLU A 80 -15.60 4.96 -5.63
C GLU A 80 -14.16 5.35 -5.26
N LEU A 81 -13.20 4.44 -5.44
CA LEU A 81 -11.78 4.73 -5.24
C LEU A 81 -11.30 5.82 -6.22
N GLY A 82 -11.62 5.67 -7.51
CA GLY A 82 -11.24 6.62 -8.54
C GLY A 82 -11.83 8.01 -8.31
N GLU A 83 -13.11 8.10 -7.98
CA GLU A 83 -13.79 9.34 -7.61
C GLU A 83 -13.10 9.99 -6.40
N ARG A 84 -12.84 9.20 -5.35
CA ARG A 84 -12.17 9.73 -4.16
C ARG A 84 -10.75 10.21 -4.46
N MET A 85 -10.00 9.51 -5.30
CA MET A 85 -8.66 9.96 -5.71
C MET A 85 -8.70 11.29 -6.46
N GLN A 86 -9.70 11.51 -7.33
CA GLN A 86 -9.89 12.79 -8.01
C GLN A 86 -10.21 13.92 -7.02
N GLU A 87 -11.10 13.66 -6.05
CA GLU A 87 -11.42 14.64 -4.99
C GLU A 87 -10.19 15.00 -4.15
N ILE A 88 -9.34 14.03 -3.81
CA ILE A 88 -8.10 14.29 -3.05
C ILE A 88 -7.11 15.09 -3.91
N ALA A 89 -6.94 14.73 -5.18
CA ALA A 89 -6.02 15.44 -6.08
C ALA A 89 -6.44 16.90 -6.31
N ALA A 90 -7.74 17.20 -6.30
CA ALA A 90 -8.26 18.55 -6.44
C ALA A 90 -7.93 19.48 -5.25
N ARG A 91 -7.59 18.91 -4.07
CA ARG A 91 -7.24 19.68 -2.87
C ARG A 91 -5.82 20.25 -2.91
N GLY A 92 -4.93 19.67 -3.73
CA GLY A 92 -3.58 20.17 -3.97
C GLY A 92 -2.61 19.11 -4.46
N GLY A 93 -1.46 19.57 -4.96
CA GLY A 93 -0.44 18.71 -5.58
C GLY A 93 0.52 18.08 -4.57
N THR A 94 0.54 18.59 -3.34
CA THR A 94 1.35 18.04 -2.25
C THR A 94 0.52 17.24 -1.27
N TYR A 95 1.16 16.31 -0.56
CA TYR A 95 0.51 15.56 0.52
C TYR A 95 -0.09 16.48 1.60
N GLY A 96 0.57 17.58 1.93
CA GLY A 96 0.08 18.54 2.94
C GLY A 96 -1.19 19.26 2.48
N GLU A 97 -1.20 19.78 1.25
CA GLU A 97 -2.38 20.44 0.68
C GLU A 97 -3.54 19.45 0.54
N ALA A 98 -3.27 18.23 0.06
CA ALA A 98 -4.28 17.18 -0.10
C ALA A 98 -4.90 16.71 1.23
N GLN A 99 -4.21 16.90 2.36
CA GLN A 99 -4.64 16.55 3.71
C GLN A 99 -5.30 17.72 4.46
N SER A 100 -5.28 18.93 3.89
CA SER A 100 -5.96 20.07 4.49
C SER A 100 -7.45 19.77 4.46
N ASP A 101 -8.08 19.61 5.62
CA ASP A 101 -9.53 19.62 5.71
C ASP A 101 -10.01 20.95 5.09
N GLY A 102 -10.96 20.87 4.15
CA GLY A 102 -11.66 22.05 3.65
C GLY A 102 -12.54 22.66 4.72
#